data_AF-A0A2U4EWI4-F1
#
_entry.id   AF-A0A2U4EWI4-F1
#
_cell.length_a   1.000
_cell.length_b   1.000
_cell.length_c   1.000
_cell.angle_alpha   90.00
_cell.angle_beta   90.00
_cell.angle_gamma   90.00
#
_symmetry.space_group_name_H-M   'P 1'
#
loop_
_entity.id
_entity.type
_entity.pdbx_description
1 polymer ?
#
loop_
_entity_poly.entity_id
_entity_poly.type
_entity_poly.pdbx_seq_one_letter_code
_entity_poly.pdbx_strand_id
1 'polypeptide(L)'
;MSDINQNKIEKLKFDEKGLIPAIVIDYYTKEVLTLAYMNKESLEISIKEEKTCFYSRSRQELWRKGETSGNYQHIQSIKSDCDNDALIVEVIKDGPACHTGAESCFFNEVYSKEDYKDFSIDKLYELIKGRKINQTEGSYTTYLFNSGIDKILKKVGEECTEVIIGAKNDSSKETIYEISDLLYHTLVLMVEKNITINDIKEELANRSIIDKKEKQKSMK
;
A
#
# COMPACT_ATOMS: atom_id res chain seq x y z
N MET A 1 24.15 15.76 7.74
CA MET A 1 23.04 15.15 8.50
C MET A 1 22.72 16.09 9.65
N SER A 2 21.46 16.31 10.02
CA SER A 2 21.14 17.19 11.16
C SER A 2 21.51 16.52 12.49
N ASP A 3 21.90 17.31 13.50
CA ASP A 3 22.27 16.82 14.85
C ASP A 3 21.16 15.97 15.49
N ILE A 4 19.89 16.23 15.12
CA ILE A 4 18.72 15.48 15.58
C ILE A 4 18.73 14.03 15.09
N ASN A 5 19.16 13.79 13.83
CA ASN A 5 19.17 12.43 13.27
C ASN A 5 20.33 11.62 13.85
N GLN A 6 21.48 12.25 14.09
CA GLN A 6 22.64 11.58 14.68
C GLN A 6 22.35 11.09 16.11
N ASN A 7 21.73 11.95 16.94
CA ASN A 7 21.27 11.58 18.28
C ASN A 7 20.22 10.44 18.31
N LYS A 8 19.47 10.24 17.22
CA LYS A 8 18.50 9.14 17.11
C LYS A 8 19.19 7.83 16.72
N ILE A 9 20.15 7.87 15.79
CA ILE A 9 20.91 6.68 15.38
C ILE A 9 21.73 6.11 16.55
N GLU A 10 22.29 6.96 17.40
CA GLU A 10 23.08 6.53 18.56
C GLU A 10 22.28 5.74 19.61
N LYS A 11 20.94 5.83 19.60
CA LYS A 11 20.06 5.07 20.49
C LYS A 11 19.72 3.68 19.97
N LEU A 12 20.02 3.40 18.69
CA LEU A 12 19.76 2.11 18.07
C LEU A 12 20.73 1.05 18.59
N LYS A 13 20.21 -0.15 18.82
CA LYS A 13 20.97 -1.32 19.23
C LYS A 13 21.28 -2.16 18.01
N PHE A 14 22.51 -2.09 17.55
CA PHE A 14 23.02 -3.00 16.54
C PHE A 14 23.44 -4.31 17.21
N ASP A 15 23.32 -5.42 16.49
CA ASP A 15 23.78 -6.73 16.94
C ASP A 15 25.32 -6.79 17.09
N GLU A 16 25.84 -7.93 17.52
CA GLU A 16 27.28 -8.16 17.70
C GLU A 16 28.12 -7.96 16.42
N LYS A 17 27.47 -7.99 15.26
CA LYS A 17 28.09 -7.77 13.94
C LYS A 17 27.91 -6.33 13.45
N GLY A 18 27.35 -5.45 14.27
CA GLY A 18 27.08 -4.06 13.93
C GLY A 18 25.90 -3.90 12.95
N LEU A 19 24.96 -4.85 12.94
CA LEU A 19 23.81 -4.87 12.04
C LEU A 19 22.48 -4.68 12.77
N ILE A 20 21.51 -4.08 12.09
CA ILE A 20 20.13 -3.95 12.54
C ILE A 20 19.19 -4.44 11.43
N PRO A 21 18.20 -5.30 11.74
CA PRO A 21 17.16 -5.68 10.77
C PRO A 21 16.33 -4.47 10.37
N ALA A 22 16.06 -4.35 9.06
CA ALA A 22 15.23 -3.32 8.48
C ALA A 22 14.12 -3.96 7.63
N ILE A 23 12.89 -3.86 8.12
CA ILE A 23 11.68 -4.29 7.42
C ILE A 23 11.25 -3.15 6.51
N VAL A 24 11.26 -3.39 5.21
CA VAL A 24 10.84 -2.40 4.22
C VAL A 24 9.38 -2.64 3.90
N ILE A 25 8.56 -1.59 3.99
CA ILE A 25 7.13 -1.67 3.68
C ILE A 25 6.75 -0.63 2.62
N ASP A 26 5.84 -0.99 1.73
CA ASP A 26 5.29 -0.06 0.74
C ASP A 26 4.43 1.00 1.43
N TYR A 27 4.59 2.26 1.04
CA TYR A 27 3.87 3.36 1.64
C TYR A 27 2.35 3.28 1.41
N TYR A 28 1.90 2.86 0.23
CA TYR A 28 0.50 2.87 -0.19
C TYR A 28 -0.24 1.56 0.13
N THR A 29 0.39 0.42 -0.14
CA THR A 29 -0.23 -0.89 0.08
C THR A 29 -0.01 -1.42 1.49
N LYS A 30 0.99 -0.88 2.20
CA LYS A 30 1.48 -1.39 3.48
C LYS A 30 1.95 -2.85 3.42
N GLU A 31 2.18 -3.36 2.21
CA GLU A 31 2.78 -4.67 2.00
C GLU A 31 4.23 -4.66 2.49
N VAL A 32 4.62 -5.71 3.21
CA VAL A 32 6.02 -5.94 3.55
C VAL A 32 6.75 -6.35 2.28
N LEU A 33 7.71 -5.54 1.84
CA LEU A 33 8.44 -5.72 0.59
C LEU A 33 9.66 -6.62 0.78
N THR A 34 10.46 -6.38 1.81
CA THR A 34 11.67 -7.16 2.08
C THR A 34 12.14 -6.99 3.52
N LEU A 35 12.93 -7.95 4.00
CA LEU A 35 13.76 -7.80 5.19
C LEU A 35 15.21 -7.71 4.71
N ALA A 36 15.87 -6.61 5.04
CA ALA A 36 17.29 -6.42 4.81
C ALA A 36 17.99 -6.04 6.12
N TYR A 37 19.31 -5.91 6.08
CA TYR A 37 20.10 -5.49 7.24
C TYR A 37 20.77 -4.17 6.91
N MET A 38 20.87 -3.30 7.89
CA MET A 38 21.62 -2.06 7.82
C MET A 38 22.75 -2.10 8.84
N ASN A 39 23.91 -1.55 8.49
CA ASN A 39 24.87 -1.12 9.50
C ASN A 39 24.69 0.40 9.73
N LYS A 40 25.48 0.98 10.63
CA LYS A 40 25.42 2.43 10.89
C LYS A 40 25.60 3.24 9.60
N GLU A 41 26.63 2.92 8.81
CA GLU A 41 26.94 3.64 7.56
C GLU A 41 25.81 3.57 6.53
N SER A 42 25.23 2.39 6.29
CA SER A 42 24.14 2.22 5.32
C SER A 42 22.88 2.97 5.74
N LEU A 43 22.61 3.06 7.05
CA LEU A 43 21.50 3.87 7.58
C LEU A 43 21.76 5.37 7.40
N GLU A 44 22.98 5.84 7.66
CA GLU A 44 23.37 7.24 7.45
C GLU A 44 23.27 7.63 5.96
N ILE A 45 23.72 6.75 5.07
CA ILE A 45 23.55 6.91 3.61
C ILE A 45 22.06 6.96 3.26
N SER A 46 21.25 6.06 3.83
CA SER A 46 19.82 6.01 3.53
C SER A 46 19.10 7.31 3.88
N ILE A 47 19.39 7.86 5.05
CA ILE A 47 18.80 9.13 5.51
C ILE A 47 19.30 10.30 4.65
N LYS A 48 20.57 10.30 4.25
CA LYS A 48 21.16 11.37 3.44
C LYS A 48 20.65 11.37 2.00
N GLU A 49 20.51 10.20 1.40
CA GLU A 49 20.10 10.03 0.00
C GLU A 49 18.58 9.91 -0.17
N GLU A 50 17.83 9.82 0.94
CA GLU A 50 16.38 9.56 0.98
C GLU A 50 15.99 8.31 0.18
N LYS A 51 16.92 7.36 0.06
CA LYS A 51 16.78 6.09 -0.67
C LYS A 51 17.38 4.96 0.11
N THR A 52 16.84 3.74 -0.03
CA THR A 52 17.34 2.62 0.78
C THR A 52 18.75 2.17 0.37
N CYS A 53 19.65 2.16 1.35
CA CYS A 53 20.96 1.54 1.29
C CYS A 53 21.07 0.51 2.41
N PHE A 54 21.44 -0.72 2.05
CA PHE A 54 21.57 -1.85 2.96
C PHE A 54 23.01 -2.30 3.09
N TYR A 55 23.27 -3.19 4.03
CA TYR A 55 24.51 -3.92 4.14
C TYR A 55 24.28 -5.39 3.78
N SER A 56 24.95 -5.86 2.72
CA SER A 56 24.87 -7.26 2.29
C SER A 56 25.71 -8.13 3.22
N ARG A 57 25.07 -8.98 4.02
CA ARG A 57 25.76 -9.90 4.94
C ARG A 57 26.67 -10.90 4.22
N SER A 58 26.29 -11.33 3.02
CA SER A 58 27.03 -12.32 2.24
C SER A 58 28.19 -11.70 1.47
N ARG A 59 28.02 -10.48 0.94
CA ARG A 59 29.05 -9.79 0.17
C ARG A 59 29.93 -8.87 1.02
N GLN A 60 29.52 -8.60 2.26
CA GLN A 60 30.19 -7.70 3.20
C GLN A 60 30.41 -6.29 2.61
N GLU A 61 29.40 -5.79 1.90
CA GLU A 61 29.46 -4.50 1.21
C GLU A 61 28.13 -3.74 1.34
N LEU A 62 28.20 -2.42 1.14
CA LEU A 62 27.04 -1.56 1.02
C LEU A 62 26.31 -1.84 -0.30
N TRP A 63 24.98 -1.81 -0.25
CA TRP A 63 24.13 -2.04 -1.41
C TRP A 63 23.02 -1.00 -1.49
N ARG A 64 23.11 -0.10 -2.47
CA ARG A 64 22.04 0.85 -2.80
C ARG A 64 20.96 0.13 -3.60
N LYS A 65 19.76 0.01 -3.05
CA LYS A 65 18.66 -0.69 -3.73
C LYS A 65 18.25 0.07 -4.99
N GLY A 66 18.25 -0.64 -6.11
CA GLY A 66 17.87 -0.07 -7.41
C GLY A 66 19.05 0.45 -8.24
N GLU A 67 20.27 0.52 -7.70
CA GLU A 67 21.44 1.02 -8.44
C GLU A 67 21.72 0.25 -9.74
N THR A 68 21.49 -1.06 -9.74
CA THR A 68 21.63 -1.90 -10.94
C THR A 68 20.35 -2.00 -11.76
N SER A 69 19.18 -2.03 -11.11
CA SER A 69 17.91 -2.37 -11.78
C SER A 69 17.02 -1.19 -12.12
N GLY A 70 17.30 0.01 -11.61
CA GLY A 70 16.43 1.18 -11.66
C GLY A 70 15.26 1.15 -10.66
N ASN A 71 15.01 0.03 -9.97
CA ASN A 71 13.90 -0.10 -9.02
C ASN A 71 14.31 0.46 -7.64
N TYR A 72 14.42 1.78 -7.55
CA TYR A 72 14.72 2.48 -6.31
C TYR A 72 13.55 2.42 -5.33
N GLN A 73 13.88 2.70 -4.07
CA GLN A 73 12.92 2.81 -2.98
C GLN A 73 13.18 4.14 -2.26
N HIS A 74 12.26 5.09 -2.41
CA HIS A 74 12.33 6.44 -1.86
C HIS A 74 11.71 6.46 -0.46
N ILE A 75 12.53 6.79 0.54
CA ILE A 75 12.16 6.68 1.95
C ILE A 75 11.17 7.78 2.32
N GLN A 76 10.04 7.37 2.90
CA GLN A 76 9.02 8.25 3.47
C GLN A 76 9.18 8.38 4.99
N SER A 77 9.50 7.27 5.67
CA SER A 77 9.77 7.28 7.10
C SER A 77 10.67 6.12 7.53
N ILE A 78 11.44 6.32 8.59
CA ILE A 78 12.17 5.28 9.31
C ILE A 78 11.75 5.34 10.77
N LYS A 79 11.36 4.20 11.34
CA LYS A 79 10.96 4.07 12.75
C LYS A 79 11.69 2.89 13.36
N SER A 80 12.17 3.04 14.59
CA SER A 80 12.60 1.91 15.41
C SER A 80 11.42 1.30 16.16
N ASP A 81 11.58 0.05 16.58
CA ASP A 81 10.71 -0.59 17.56
C ASP A 81 10.99 -0.11 19.00
N CYS A 82 10.31 -0.71 19.98
CA CYS A 82 10.28 -0.19 21.35
C CYS A 82 11.61 -0.36 22.13
N ASP A 83 12.41 -1.36 21.77
CA ASP A 83 13.74 -1.64 22.33
C ASP A 83 14.89 -1.20 21.41
N ASN A 84 14.57 -0.67 20.22
CA ASN A 84 15.45 -0.04 19.25
C ASN A 84 16.42 -1.00 18.55
N ASP A 85 16.05 -2.26 18.39
CA ASP A 85 16.87 -3.26 17.70
C ASP A 85 16.29 -3.73 16.36
N ALA A 86 15.17 -3.14 15.92
CA ALA A 86 14.67 -3.28 14.55
C ALA A 86 14.17 -1.96 13.97
N LEU A 87 14.19 -1.87 12.64
CA LEU A 87 13.68 -0.73 11.88
C LEU A 87 12.51 -1.14 10.98
N ILE A 88 11.51 -0.25 10.89
CA ILE A 88 10.57 -0.19 9.77
C ILE A 88 10.98 0.97 8.88
N VAL A 89 11.08 0.70 7.57
CA VAL A 89 11.38 1.69 6.53
C VAL A 89 10.20 1.74 5.56
N GLU A 90 9.41 2.80 5.63
CA GLU A 90 8.33 3.05 4.67
C GLU A 90 8.89 3.67 3.39
N VAL A 91 8.56 3.11 2.23
CA VAL A 91 9.10 3.56 0.94
C VAL A 91 8.04 3.68 -0.14
N ILE A 92 8.26 4.60 -1.09
CA ILE A 92 7.61 4.58 -2.41
C ILE A 92 8.61 3.94 -3.39
N LYS A 93 8.19 2.91 -4.14
CA LYS A 93 9.06 2.13 -5.03
C LYS A 93 8.84 2.49 -6.50
N ASP A 94 9.91 2.53 -7.29
CA ASP A 94 9.87 2.80 -8.74
C ASP A 94 9.54 1.57 -9.59
N GLY A 95 9.51 0.38 -8.98
CA GLY A 95 9.27 -0.90 -9.64
C GLY A 95 9.20 -2.04 -8.63
N PRO A 96 9.23 -3.30 -9.07
CA PRO A 96 9.14 -4.46 -8.17
C PRO A 96 10.31 -4.47 -7.19
N ALA A 97 10.02 -4.79 -5.92
CA ALA A 97 11.05 -4.82 -4.89
C ALA A 97 11.95 -6.06 -5.01
N CYS A 98 11.39 -7.18 -5.49
CA CYS A 98 12.12 -8.44 -5.63
C CYS A 98 12.87 -8.54 -6.96
N HIS A 99 14.03 -9.20 -6.95
CA HIS A 99 14.82 -9.48 -8.14
C HIS A 99 14.15 -10.47 -9.10
N THR A 100 13.14 -11.21 -8.64
CA THR A 100 12.33 -12.13 -9.46
C THR A 100 11.30 -11.40 -10.32
N GLY A 101 11.12 -10.09 -10.11
CA GLY A 101 10.02 -9.31 -10.69
C GLY A 101 8.76 -9.28 -9.84
N ALA A 102 8.71 -10.01 -8.73
CA ALA A 102 7.61 -9.91 -7.77
C ALA A 102 7.63 -8.60 -6.96
N GLU A 103 6.46 -8.17 -6.50
CA GLU A 103 6.31 -6.94 -5.71
C GLU A 103 6.98 -7.04 -4.34
N SER A 104 6.81 -8.18 -3.66
CA SER A 104 7.42 -8.50 -2.37
C SER A 104 8.37 -9.68 -2.49
N CYS A 105 9.30 -9.83 -1.55
CA CYS A 105 10.06 -11.08 -1.33
C CYS A 105 9.25 -12.15 -0.60
N PHE A 106 8.13 -11.81 0.03
CA PHE A 106 7.33 -12.68 0.90
C PHE A 106 6.13 -13.31 0.16
N PHE A 107 6.38 -13.90 -1.01
CA PHE A 107 5.32 -14.52 -1.84
C PHE A 107 5.10 -16.03 -1.57
N ASN A 108 5.93 -16.67 -0.73
CA ASN A 108 5.79 -18.08 -0.38
C ASN A 108 5.08 -18.23 0.96
N GLU A 109 3.87 -18.79 0.94
CA GLU A 109 3.11 -19.08 2.16
C GLU A 109 3.70 -20.29 2.90
N VAL A 110 3.90 -20.16 4.21
CA VAL A 110 4.40 -21.24 5.08
C VAL A 110 3.28 -21.82 5.94
N TYR A 111 2.30 -21.00 6.33
CA TYR A 111 1.18 -21.40 7.16
C TYR A 111 0.00 -20.47 6.92
N SER A 112 -1.20 -21.06 6.81
CA SER A 112 -2.47 -20.34 6.81
C SER A 112 -3.47 -21.18 7.59
N LYS A 113 -4.38 -20.53 8.33
CA LYS A 113 -5.53 -21.25 8.91
C LYS A 113 -6.48 -21.61 7.78
N GLU A 114 -7.12 -22.78 7.85
CA GLU A 114 -8.06 -23.23 6.80
C GLU A 114 -9.17 -22.19 6.52
N ASP A 115 -9.64 -21.49 7.55
CA ASP A 115 -10.66 -20.44 7.44
C ASP A 115 -10.07 -19.02 7.35
N TYR A 116 -8.75 -18.85 7.19
CA TYR A 116 -8.15 -17.54 7.02
C TYR A 116 -8.54 -16.97 5.66
N LYS A 117 -9.50 -16.05 5.67
CA LYS A 117 -9.87 -15.25 4.50
C LYS A 117 -8.96 -14.03 4.47
N ASP A 118 -7.89 -14.16 3.70
CA ASP A 118 -7.03 -13.03 3.37
C ASP A 118 -7.80 -12.04 2.49
N PHE A 119 -8.47 -11.10 3.14
CA PHE A 119 -9.28 -10.07 2.51
C PHE A 119 -8.59 -8.71 2.60
N SER A 120 -8.49 -8.05 1.46
CA SER A 120 -8.18 -6.63 1.36
C SER A 120 -8.96 -6.02 0.20
N ILE A 121 -9.15 -4.69 0.24
CA ILE A 121 -9.75 -3.96 -0.87
C ILE A 121 -8.90 -4.08 -2.13
N ASP A 122 -7.57 -4.08 -2.00
CA ASP A 122 -6.63 -4.30 -3.11
C ASP A 122 -6.85 -5.67 -3.78
N LYS A 123 -7.04 -6.75 -3.00
CA LYS A 123 -7.33 -8.08 -3.56
C LYS A 123 -8.71 -8.16 -4.21
N LEU A 124 -9.72 -7.51 -3.61
CA LEU A 124 -11.06 -7.44 -4.21
C LEU A 124 -11.03 -6.69 -5.55
N TYR A 125 -10.26 -5.61 -5.65
CA TYR A 125 -10.08 -4.86 -6.90
C TYR A 125 -9.37 -5.70 -7.97
N GLU A 126 -8.28 -6.39 -7.64
CA GLU A 126 -7.60 -7.27 -8.60
C GLU A 126 -8.49 -8.44 -9.04
N LEU A 127 -9.35 -8.97 -8.16
CA LEU A 127 -10.37 -9.95 -8.53
C LEU A 127 -11.38 -9.36 -9.53
N ILE A 128 -11.89 -8.14 -9.28
CA ILE A 128 -12.83 -7.45 -10.17
C ILE A 128 -12.17 -7.20 -11.54
N LYS A 129 -10.93 -6.71 -11.55
CA LYS A 129 -10.13 -6.48 -12.76
C LYS A 129 -9.90 -7.78 -13.54
N GLY A 130 -9.57 -8.87 -12.84
CA GLY A 130 -9.45 -10.20 -13.41
C GLY A 130 -10.73 -10.66 -14.10
N ARG A 131 -11.92 -10.38 -13.52
CA ARG A 131 -13.23 -10.72 -14.13
C ARG A 131 -13.56 -9.89 -15.38
N LYS A 132 -12.99 -8.69 -15.54
CA LYS A 132 -13.12 -7.90 -16.78
C LYS A 132 -12.33 -8.53 -17.93
N ILE A 133 -11.13 -9.03 -17.64
CA ILE A 133 -10.23 -9.64 -18.63
C ILE A 133 -10.66 -11.07 -18.95
N ASN A 134 -10.84 -11.88 -17.90
CA ASN A 134 -11.21 -13.28 -17.96
C ASN A 134 -12.66 -13.44 -17.50
N GLN A 135 -13.57 -13.27 -18.46
CA GLN A 135 -15.00 -13.32 -18.20
C GLN A 135 -15.41 -14.67 -17.62
N THR A 136 -15.82 -14.67 -16.35
CA THR A 136 -16.35 -15.87 -15.67
C THR A 136 -17.85 -15.91 -15.87
N GLU A 137 -18.35 -17.00 -16.47
CA GLU A 137 -19.79 -17.22 -16.70
C GLU A 137 -20.55 -17.25 -15.36
N GLY A 138 -21.74 -16.65 -15.32
CA GLY A 138 -22.57 -16.56 -14.12
C GLY A 138 -22.08 -15.56 -13.04
N SER A 139 -20.92 -14.93 -13.21
CA SER A 139 -20.44 -13.92 -12.26
C SER A 139 -21.20 -12.60 -12.40
N TYR A 140 -21.69 -12.06 -11.28
CA TYR A 140 -22.32 -10.75 -11.22
C TYR A 140 -21.43 -9.63 -11.76
N THR A 141 -20.12 -9.68 -11.47
CA THR A 141 -19.16 -8.67 -11.98
C THR A 141 -19.03 -8.73 -13.50
N THR A 142 -18.97 -9.94 -14.08
CA THR A 142 -18.95 -10.12 -15.54
C THR A 142 -20.22 -9.55 -16.17
N TYR A 143 -21.38 -9.78 -15.56
CA TYR A 143 -22.66 -9.21 -16.01
C TYR A 143 -22.64 -7.68 -16.02
N LEU A 144 -22.09 -7.04 -14.97
CA LEU A 144 -21.96 -5.58 -14.91
C LEU A 144 -21.11 -5.04 -16.06
N PHE A 145 -19.93 -5.62 -16.31
CA PHE A 145 -19.07 -5.20 -17.41
C PHE A 145 -19.71 -5.41 -18.78
N ASN A 146 -20.35 -6.56 -19.00
CA ASN A 146 -21.06 -6.85 -20.26
C ASN A 146 -22.28 -5.95 -20.50
N SER A 147 -22.87 -5.41 -19.43
CA SER A 147 -23.99 -4.47 -19.52
C SER A 147 -23.55 -3.02 -19.80
N GLY A 148 -22.24 -2.74 -19.74
CA GLY A 148 -21.66 -1.44 -20.06
C GLY A 148 -21.76 -0.39 -18.94
N ILE A 149 -21.15 0.77 -19.20
CA ILE A 149 -20.95 1.86 -18.23
C ILE A 149 -22.26 2.37 -17.62
N ASP A 150 -23.34 2.46 -18.39
CA ASP A 150 -24.63 2.99 -17.90
C ASP A 150 -25.23 2.11 -16.79
N LYS A 151 -25.07 0.79 -16.90
CA LYS A 151 -25.53 -0.16 -15.87
C LYS A 151 -24.71 -0.01 -14.59
N ILE A 152 -23.40 0.17 -14.71
CA ILE A 152 -22.50 0.37 -13.57
C ILE A 152 -22.85 1.67 -12.86
N LEU A 153 -23.00 2.78 -13.59
CA LEU A 153 -23.36 4.09 -13.04
C LEU A 153 -24.74 4.07 -12.37
N LYS A 154 -25.71 3.37 -12.97
CA LYS A 154 -27.03 3.18 -12.35
C LYS A 154 -26.93 2.52 -10.99
N LYS A 155 -26.13 1.45 -10.85
CA LYS A 155 -25.91 0.79 -9.55
C LYS A 155 -25.25 1.73 -8.55
N VAL A 156 -24.17 2.44 -8.93
CA VAL A 156 -23.53 3.43 -8.04
C VAL A 156 -24.55 4.47 -7.50
N GLY A 157 -25.44 4.97 -8.35
CA GLY A 157 -26.49 5.92 -7.91
C GLY A 157 -27.57 5.29 -7.02
N GLU A 158 -27.96 4.05 -7.30
CA GLU A 158 -28.92 3.27 -6.50
C GLU A 158 -28.37 3.06 -5.07
N GLU A 159 -27.16 2.49 -4.96
CA GLU A 159 -26.52 2.22 -3.66
C GLU A 159 -26.28 3.51 -2.86
N CYS A 160 -25.92 4.61 -3.53
CA CYS A 160 -25.78 5.92 -2.87
C CYS A 160 -27.08 6.36 -2.20
N THR A 161 -28.22 6.13 -2.86
CA THR A 161 -29.54 6.46 -2.30
C THR A 161 -29.89 5.51 -1.15
N GLU A 162 -29.54 4.23 -1.26
CA GLU A 162 -29.78 3.23 -0.22
C GLU A 162 -28.94 3.50 1.04
N VAL A 163 -27.69 3.95 0.90
CA VAL A 163 -26.88 4.43 2.03
C VAL A 163 -27.58 5.55 2.80
N ILE A 164 -28.15 6.53 2.08
CA ILE A 164 -28.88 7.65 2.70
C ILE A 164 -30.11 7.14 3.46
N ILE A 165 -30.85 6.20 2.89
CA ILE A 165 -32.05 5.61 3.50
C ILE A 165 -31.67 4.78 4.73
N GLY A 166 -30.68 3.89 4.62
CA GLY A 166 -30.20 3.06 5.72
C GLY A 166 -29.71 3.89 6.90
N ALA A 167 -28.95 4.95 6.62
CA ALA A 167 -28.48 5.89 7.64
C ALA A 167 -29.62 6.65 8.31
N LYS A 168 -30.66 7.06 7.55
CA LYS A 168 -31.85 7.72 8.09
C LYS A 168 -32.68 6.79 8.98
N ASN A 169 -32.71 5.51 8.68
CA ASN A 169 -33.50 4.51 9.42
C ASN A 169 -32.79 3.98 10.69
N ASP A 170 -31.64 4.55 11.07
CA ASP A 170 -30.82 4.17 12.25
C ASP A 170 -30.47 2.66 12.32
N SER A 171 -30.43 2.00 11.16
CA SER A 171 -30.05 0.59 11.04
C SER A 171 -28.56 0.50 10.68
N SER A 172 -27.70 0.37 11.68
CA SER A 172 -26.24 0.25 11.44
C SER A 172 -25.91 -0.94 10.53
N LYS A 173 -26.67 -2.04 10.63
CA LYS A 173 -26.44 -3.24 9.81
C LYS A 173 -26.75 -2.98 8.34
N GLU A 174 -27.88 -2.36 8.06
CA GLU A 174 -28.29 -1.98 6.70
C GLU A 174 -27.32 -0.93 6.14
N THR A 175 -27.00 0.10 6.92
CA THR A 175 -26.04 1.13 6.51
C THR A 175 -24.67 0.54 6.14
N ILE A 176 -24.15 -0.41 6.92
CA ILE A 176 -22.89 -1.11 6.59
C ILE A 176 -23.02 -1.91 5.29
N TYR A 177 -24.18 -2.56 5.08
CA TYR A 177 -24.47 -3.31 3.85
C TYR A 177 -24.47 -2.40 2.63
N GLU A 178 -25.24 -1.31 2.65
CA GLU A 178 -25.34 -0.37 1.53
C GLU A 178 -24.01 0.37 1.27
N ILE A 179 -23.25 0.71 2.32
CA ILE A 179 -21.91 1.28 2.14
C ILE A 179 -21.00 0.26 1.44
N SER A 180 -21.11 -1.02 1.78
CA SER A 180 -20.31 -2.07 1.16
C SER A 180 -20.67 -2.26 -0.31
N ASP A 181 -21.95 -2.23 -0.66
CA ASP A 181 -22.40 -2.35 -2.05
C ASP A 181 -22.02 -1.11 -2.87
N LEU A 182 -22.15 0.10 -2.31
CA LEU A 182 -21.66 1.33 -2.93
C LEU A 182 -20.14 1.28 -3.19
N LEU A 183 -19.35 0.82 -2.21
CA LEU A 183 -17.91 0.65 -2.37
C LEU A 183 -17.59 -0.38 -3.47
N TYR A 184 -18.25 -1.53 -3.45
CA TYR A 184 -18.05 -2.57 -4.47
C TYR A 184 -18.35 -2.06 -5.88
N HIS A 185 -19.49 -1.38 -6.08
CA HIS A 185 -19.86 -0.81 -7.37
C HIS A 185 -18.93 0.32 -7.81
N THR A 186 -18.38 1.08 -6.86
CA THR A 186 -17.34 2.08 -7.13
C THR A 186 -16.04 1.42 -7.59
N LEU A 187 -15.62 0.29 -7.01
CA LEU A 187 -14.46 -0.48 -7.48
C LEU A 187 -14.67 -1.01 -8.91
N VAL A 188 -15.88 -1.49 -9.24
CA VAL A 188 -16.23 -1.90 -10.61
C VAL A 188 -16.12 -0.71 -11.58
N LEU A 189 -16.63 0.47 -11.20
CA LEU A 189 -16.49 1.70 -11.97
C LEU A 189 -15.02 2.09 -12.17
N MET A 190 -14.20 2.00 -11.12
CA MET A 190 -12.76 2.29 -11.20
C MET A 190 -12.07 1.39 -12.23
N VAL A 191 -12.32 0.08 -12.18
CA VAL A 191 -11.81 -0.87 -13.18
C VAL A 191 -12.34 -0.56 -14.59
N GLU A 192 -13.60 -0.13 -14.70
CA GLU A 192 -14.16 0.26 -16.00
C GLU A 192 -13.44 1.47 -16.61
N LYS A 193 -13.02 2.42 -15.77
CA LYS A 193 -12.36 3.67 -16.14
C LYS A 193 -10.83 3.61 -16.09
N ASN A 194 -10.23 2.45 -15.82
CA ASN A 194 -8.78 2.27 -15.63
C ASN A 194 -8.19 3.15 -14.50
N ILE A 195 -8.97 3.38 -13.44
CA ILE A 195 -8.54 4.08 -12.23
C ILE A 195 -8.08 3.02 -11.22
N THR A 196 -6.90 3.19 -10.64
CA THR A 196 -6.31 2.28 -9.64
C THR A 196 -6.68 2.69 -8.22
N ILE A 197 -6.55 1.77 -7.26
CA ILE A 197 -6.70 2.10 -5.84
C ILE A 197 -5.64 3.13 -5.41
N ASN A 198 -4.43 3.09 -5.98
CA ASN A 198 -3.37 4.03 -5.64
C ASN A 198 -3.73 5.46 -6.07
N ASP A 199 -4.36 5.65 -7.22
CA ASP A 199 -4.84 6.97 -7.66
C ASP A 199 -5.82 7.57 -6.62
N ILE A 200 -6.71 6.73 -6.07
CA ILE A 200 -7.65 7.15 -5.02
C ILE A 200 -6.95 7.39 -3.68
N LYS A 201 -6.00 6.54 -3.29
CA LYS A 201 -5.21 6.70 -2.06
C LYS A 201 -4.41 8.00 -2.09
N GLU A 202 -3.78 8.33 -3.22
CA GLU A 202 -3.03 9.57 -3.41
C GLU A 202 -3.94 10.80 -3.28
N GLU A 203 -5.09 10.80 -3.95
CA GLU A 203 -6.08 11.87 -3.86
C GLU A 203 -6.61 12.04 -2.42
N LEU A 204 -6.88 10.95 -1.71
CA LEU A 204 -7.31 11.01 -0.30
C LEU A 204 -6.19 11.47 0.64
N ALA A 205 -4.95 11.06 0.39
CA ALA A 205 -3.78 11.50 1.17
C ALA A 205 -3.61 13.03 1.05
N ASN A 206 -3.78 13.59 -0.15
CA ASN A 206 -3.76 15.04 -0.36
C ASN A 206 -4.81 15.77 0.50
N ARG A 207 -6.00 15.20 0.67
CA ARG A 207 -7.06 15.77 1.54
C ARG A 207 -6.70 15.75 3.02
N SER A 208 -6.03 14.70 3.48
CA SER A 208 -5.57 14.60 4.88
C SER A 208 -4.52 15.67 5.25
N ILE A 209 -3.81 16.19 4.25
CA ILE A 209 -2.83 17.27 4.40
C ILE A 209 -3.51 18.65 4.38
N ILE A 210 -4.59 18.81 3.59
CA ILE A 210 -5.33 20.08 3.43
C ILE A 210 -6.02 20.54 4.72
N ASP A 211 -6.34 19.65 5.66
CA ASP A 211 -6.84 20.07 6.99
C ASP A 211 -5.87 20.98 7.75
N LYS A 212 -4.59 21.06 7.33
CA LYS A 212 -3.62 22.03 7.85
C LYS A 212 -3.39 23.26 6.98
N LYS A 213 -3.86 23.31 5.73
CA LYS A 213 -3.75 24.50 4.86
C LYS A 213 -4.89 24.60 3.85
N GLU A 214 -5.75 25.58 4.13
CA GLU A 214 -6.58 26.35 3.19
C GLU A 214 -7.73 25.64 2.46
N LYS A 215 -8.93 26.19 2.69
CA LYS A 215 -10.10 26.13 1.79
C LYS A 215 -9.67 26.41 0.35
N GLN A 216 -9.37 25.37 -0.43
CA GLN A 216 -9.29 25.54 -1.88
C GLN A 216 -10.70 25.60 -2.46
N LYS A 217 -10.96 26.75 -3.11
CA LYS A 217 -12.15 27.06 -3.88
C LYS A 217 -12.41 25.97 -4.93
N SER A 218 -13.68 25.59 -5.06
CA SER A 218 -14.20 24.71 -6.10
C SER A 218 -13.64 25.06 -7.48
N MET A 219 -13.07 24.07 -8.17
CA MET A 219 -12.94 24.13 -9.63
C MET A 219 -14.34 24.01 -10.23
N LYS A 220 -14.67 24.97 -11.10
CA LYS A 220 -15.85 24.94 -11.99
C LYS A 220 -15.61 24.00 -13.17
#